data_AF-A0AAV3M7S4-F1
#
_entry.id   AF-A0AAV3M7S4-F1
#
_cell.length_a   1.000
_cell.length_b   1.000
_cell.length_c   1.000
_cell.angle_alpha   90.00
_cell.angle_beta   90.00
_cell.angle_gamma   90.00
#
_symmetry.space_group_name_H-M   'P 1'
#
loop_
_entity.id
_entity.type
_entity.pdbx_description
1 polymer ?
#
loop_
_entity_poly.entity_id
_entity_poly.type
_entity_poly.pdbx_seq_one_letter_code
_entity_poly.pdbx_strand_id
1 'polypeptide(L)'
;MITNDFNINFSQGYFIKFLKEQKTNQFKNKILNVCNQHNVLNGYCFGFSNLYLQSVAKNKEKQFIDAFNNIPSDILSINHHRNSPENKEALITKAKKKADFENLSSLVINTQTFNINDAFIVRLKKSIKTITKSKNTHGEITFKEHLNTIIEILINKNIHNKTFSLDERKLYIKTLQEIHIIANELYRHALPNKKSFLFFKNKKNNPLENKSVHFKEIIQKIKDNCKIKNGEFTNQDIGKILTYSCLYYNTSIHQNWLEQNDIFSELRSNKELSFYRMQLSDFLNDEFIPNQERYYLILSQKHACAATITKQINGKYEYTFFDPNQGIKYFNNKKDFDHFIYNFTKENADYYNFIKSEKGDDYSIQFLDLGKPSFPRKLIHKKISMPDTQTLPPLEGTLV
;
A
#
# COMPACT_ATOMS: atom_id res chain seq x y z
N MET A 1 -32.22 0.12 -17.13
CA MET A 1 -31.66 -0.79 -18.16
C MET A 1 -30.14 -0.77 -18.02
N ILE A 2 -29.58 -1.91 -17.63
CA ILE A 2 -28.14 -2.18 -17.38
C ILE A 2 -27.51 -2.57 -18.71
N THR A 3 -26.42 -1.93 -19.13
CA THR A 3 -25.91 -2.12 -20.50
C THR A 3 -24.52 -2.71 -20.65
N ASN A 4 -23.73 -3.01 -19.60
CA ASN A 4 -22.41 -3.65 -19.76
C ASN A 4 -21.86 -4.30 -18.47
N ASP A 5 -22.69 -4.98 -17.67
CA ASP A 5 -22.20 -5.67 -16.47
C ASP A 5 -21.06 -6.65 -16.78
N PHE A 6 -20.01 -6.63 -15.95
CA PHE A 6 -18.93 -7.59 -16.01
C PHE A 6 -19.02 -8.52 -14.81
N ASN A 7 -19.23 -9.81 -15.04
CA ASN A 7 -19.16 -10.81 -13.98
C ASN A 7 -17.77 -11.45 -13.99
N ILE A 8 -17.15 -11.58 -12.81
CA ILE A 8 -15.93 -12.39 -12.69
C ILE A 8 -16.38 -13.86 -12.77
N ASN A 9 -16.00 -14.56 -13.84
CA ASN A 9 -16.37 -15.96 -14.07
C ASN A 9 -15.67 -16.97 -13.14
N PHE A 10 -15.08 -16.51 -12.03
CA PHE A 10 -14.45 -17.35 -11.03
C PHE A 10 -14.59 -16.74 -9.62
N SER A 11 -14.85 -17.59 -8.63
CA SER A 11 -14.76 -17.17 -7.22
C SER A 11 -13.29 -17.00 -6.80
N GLN A 12 -13.03 -16.11 -5.84
CA GLN A 12 -11.70 -16.00 -5.21
C GLN A 12 -11.16 -17.35 -4.70
N GLY A 13 -12.04 -18.26 -4.27
CA GLY A 13 -11.65 -19.60 -3.87
C GLY A 13 -10.94 -20.37 -4.98
N TYR A 14 -11.40 -20.24 -6.24
CA TYR A 14 -10.73 -20.86 -7.38
C TYR A 14 -9.40 -20.17 -7.72
N PHE A 15 -9.32 -18.85 -7.59
CA PHE A 15 -8.05 -18.12 -7.73
C PHE A 15 -7.01 -18.61 -6.70
N ILE A 16 -7.40 -18.71 -5.43
CA ILE A 16 -6.55 -19.22 -4.36
C ILE A 16 -6.16 -20.69 -4.61
N LYS A 17 -7.10 -21.51 -5.09
CA LYS A 17 -6.86 -22.92 -5.39
C LYS A 17 -5.87 -23.09 -6.54
N PHE A 18 -6.04 -22.36 -7.64
CA PHE A 18 -5.09 -22.33 -8.75
C PHE A 18 -3.68 -21.97 -8.27
N LEU A 19 -3.54 -20.94 -7.43
CA LEU A 19 -2.25 -20.55 -6.87
C LEU A 19 -1.62 -21.69 -6.05
N LYS A 20 -2.42 -22.45 -5.29
CA LYS A 20 -1.94 -23.63 -4.54
C LYS A 20 -1.41 -24.72 -5.46
N GLU A 21 -1.87 -24.81 -6.71
CA GLU A 21 -1.50 -25.85 -7.68
C GLU A 21 -0.27 -25.47 -8.54
N GLN A 22 0.11 -24.19 -8.62
CA GLN A 22 1.33 -23.78 -9.34
C GLN A 22 2.62 -24.25 -8.65
N LYS A 23 3.61 -24.74 -9.42
CA LYS A 23 4.94 -25.12 -8.89
C LYS A 23 5.73 -23.88 -8.41
N THR A 24 6.52 -24.11 -7.35
CA THR A 24 7.27 -23.15 -6.52
C THR A 24 7.91 -21.96 -7.24
N ASN A 25 7.35 -20.78 -7.00
CA ASN A 25 8.04 -19.50 -7.09
C ASN A 25 7.76 -18.73 -5.78
N GLN A 26 8.71 -17.89 -5.33
CA GLN A 26 8.52 -16.90 -4.26
C GLN A 26 7.24 -16.08 -4.44
N PHE A 27 6.81 -15.93 -5.69
CA PHE A 27 5.55 -15.30 -6.08
C PHE A 27 4.29 -15.97 -5.49
N LYS A 28 4.18 -17.29 -5.55
CA LYS A 28 3.02 -18.05 -5.06
C LYS A 28 2.80 -17.84 -3.56
N ASN A 29 3.86 -17.97 -2.76
CA ASN A 29 3.74 -17.85 -1.32
C ASN A 29 3.38 -16.43 -0.90
N LYS A 30 3.89 -15.41 -1.60
CA LYS A 30 3.50 -14.01 -1.37
C LYS A 30 2.00 -13.81 -1.56
N ILE A 31 1.42 -14.34 -2.65
CA ILE A 31 -0.03 -14.20 -2.89
C ILE A 31 -0.84 -15.02 -1.88
N LEU A 32 -0.46 -16.27 -1.60
CA LEU A 32 -1.18 -17.10 -0.62
C LEU A 32 -1.17 -16.48 0.77
N ASN A 33 -0.07 -15.85 1.18
CA ASN A 33 -0.02 -15.14 2.45
C ASN A 33 -0.98 -13.96 2.46
N VAL A 34 -0.96 -13.11 1.42
CA VAL A 34 -1.89 -11.99 1.23
C VAL A 34 -3.36 -12.46 1.25
N CYS A 35 -3.69 -13.54 0.56
CA CYS A 35 -5.06 -14.07 0.50
C CYS A 35 -5.57 -14.61 1.84
N ASN A 36 -4.68 -15.03 2.75
CA ASN A 36 -5.04 -15.61 4.03
C ASN A 36 -4.96 -14.62 5.20
N GLN A 37 -4.73 -13.33 4.96
CA GLN A 37 -4.67 -12.35 6.04
C GLN A 37 -6.09 -12.02 6.51
N HIS A 38 -6.39 -12.25 7.80
CA HIS A 38 -7.68 -11.94 8.42
C HIS A 38 -7.95 -10.43 8.58
N ASN A 39 -7.14 -9.56 7.98
CA ASN A 39 -7.29 -8.11 8.02
C ASN A 39 -7.58 -7.61 6.59
N VAL A 40 -8.66 -6.88 6.42
CA VAL A 40 -9.13 -6.37 5.12
C VAL A 40 -8.07 -5.56 4.38
N LEU A 41 -7.33 -4.69 5.08
CA LEU A 41 -6.29 -3.86 4.49
C LEU A 41 -5.08 -4.66 4.01
N ASN A 42 -5.04 -5.93 4.37
CA ASN A 42 -3.98 -6.88 4.12
C ASN A 42 -4.48 -8.02 3.20
N GLY A 43 -5.74 -7.96 2.79
CA GLY A 43 -6.43 -8.98 2.02
C GLY A 43 -6.44 -8.70 0.53
N TYR A 44 -6.53 -9.77 -0.25
CA TYR A 44 -6.57 -9.72 -1.71
C TYR A 44 -7.65 -8.79 -2.29
N CYS A 45 -8.82 -8.74 -1.64
CA CYS A 45 -9.94 -7.89 -2.03
C CYS A 45 -9.58 -6.40 -2.01
N PHE A 46 -8.82 -5.95 -1.02
CA PHE A 46 -8.34 -4.57 -0.95
C PHE A 46 -7.46 -4.24 -2.15
N GLY A 47 -6.57 -5.16 -2.51
CA GLY A 47 -5.61 -4.94 -3.59
C GLY A 47 -6.29 -4.85 -4.94
N PHE A 48 -7.27 -5.72 -5.19
CA PHE A 48 -8.07 -5.63 -6.40
C PHE A 48 -8.97 -4.42 -6.46
N SER A 49 -9.65 -4.09 -5.36
CA SER A 49 -10.50 -2.89 -5.31
C SER A 49 -9.67 -1.63 -5.56
N ASN A 50 -8.46 -1.55 -4.99
CA ASN A 50 -7.51 -0.47 -5.28
C ASN A 50 -7.06 -0.46 -6.76
N LEU A 51 -6.66 -1.60 -7.33
CA LEU A 51 -6.25 -1.66 -8.75
C LEU A 51 -7.40 -1.32 -9.71
N TYR A 52 -8.62 -1.72 -9.38
CA TYR A 52 -9.82 -1.34 -10.12
C TYR A 52 -9.98 0.19 -10.12
N LEU A 53 -9.98 0.83 -8.94
CA LEU A 53 -10.08 2.29 -8.82
C LEU A 53 -9.00 3.00 -9.64
N GLN A 54 -7.74 2.53 -9.54
CA GLN A 54 -6.63 3.05 -10.34
C GLN A 54 -6.87 2.89 -11.85
N SER A 55 -7.44 1.76 -12.27
CA SER A 55 -7.73 1.49 -13.69
C SER A 55 -8.82 2.43 -14.22
N VAL A 56 -9.90 2.64 -13.47
CA VAL A 56 -10.98 3.56 -13.83
C VAL A 56 -10.44 4.98 -13.94
N ALA A 57 -9.70 5.44 -12.92
CA ALA A 57 -9.11 6.77 -12.94
C ALA A 57 -8.19 6.98 -14.15
N LYS A 58 -7.45 5.94 -14.56
CA LYS A 58 -6.50 5.99 -15.70
C LYS A 58 -7.17 5.73 -17.05
N ASN A 59 -8.50 5.61 -17.14
CA ASN A 59 -9.24 5.18 -18.34
C ASN A 59 -8.73 3.84 -18.92
N LYS A 60 -8.37 2.90 -18.04
CA LYS A 60 -7.81 1.57 -18.35
C LYS A 60 -8.65 0.43 -17.80
N GLU A 61 -9.89 0.71 -17.40
CA GLU A 61 -10.82 -0.29 -16.84
C GLU A 61 -10.96 -1.51 -17.76
N LYS A 62 -11.08 -1.30 -19.08
CA LYS A 62 -11.12 -2.41 -20.04
C LYS A 62 -9.89 -3.33 -19.96
N GLN A 63 -8.69 -2.77 -19.83
CA GLN A 63 -7.46 -3.56 -19.68
C GLN A 63 -7.45 -4.36 -18.38
N PHE A 64 -8.01 -3.79 -17.31
CA PHE A 64 -8.20 -4.49 -16.05
C PHE A 64 -9.19 -5.66 -16.20
N ILE A 65 -10.36 -5.43 -16.80
CA ILE A 65 -11.37 -6.46 -17.08
C ILE A 65 -10.80 -7.57 -17.97
N ASP A 66 -10.10 -7.20 -19.04
CA ASP A 66 -9.47 -8.14 -19.96
C ASP A 66 -8.46 -9.05 -19.24
N ALA A 67 -7.76 -8.55 -18.22
CA ALA A 67 -6.85 -9.37 -17.42
C ALA A 67 -7.59 -10.45 -16.60
N PHE A 68 -8.84 -10.21 -16.19
CA PHE A 68 -9.68 -11.24 -15.54
C PHE A 68 -10.29 -12.21 -16.56
N ASN A 69 -10.80 -11.71 -17.69
CA ASN A 69 -11.39 -12.53 -18.76
C ASN A 69 -10.40 -13.50 -19.40
N ASN A 70 -9.12 -13.13 -19.38
CA ASN A 70 -8.06 -13.94 -19.94
C ASN A 70 -7.56 -15.04 -19.00
N ILE A 71 -8.13 -15.18 -17.80
CA ILE A 71 -7.92 -16.35 -16.93
C ILE A 71 -8.71 -17.52 -17.55
N PRO A 72 -8.05 -18.55 -18.13
CA PRO A 72 -8.75 -19.67 -18.75
C PRO A 72 -9.68 -20.39 -17.75
N SER A 73 -10.86 -20.78 -18.19
CA SER A 73 -11.73 -21.74 -17.49
C SER A 73 -10.98 -23.03 -17.12
N ASP A 74 -10.02 -23.41 -17.95
CA ASP A 74 -9.27 -24.66 -17.87
C ASP A 74 -8.26 -24.65 -16.72
N ILE A 75 -7.82 -23.45 -16.30
CA ILE A 75 -7.02 -23.20 -15.10
C ILE A 75 -7.84 -23.44 -13.81
N LEU A 76 -9.17 -23.37 -13.91
CA LEU A 76 -10.12 -23.63 -12.82
C LEU A 76 -10.66 -25.06 -12.84
N SER A 77 -10.44 -25.80 -13.94
CA SER A 77 -10.85 -27.18 -14.10
C SER A 77 -9.75 -28.11 -13.60
N ILE A 78 -10.07 -28.97 -12.64
CA ILE A 78 -9.17 -29.95 -12.02
C ILE A 78 -8.64 -30.99 -13.04
N ASN A 79 -9.19 -31.01 -14.26
CA ASN A 79 -8.87 -31.96 -15.31
C ASN A 79 -7.99 -31.33 -16.40
N HIS A 80 -6.74 -31.00 -16.08
CA HIS A 80 -5.74 -30.88 -17.14
C HIS A 80 -5.40 -32.28 -17.66
N HIS A 81 -6.20 -32.72 -18.62
CA HIS A 81 -6.00 -33.97 -19.33
C HIS A 81 -4.69 -33.97 -20.13
N ARG A 82 -4.06 -35.12 -20.03
CA ARG A 82 -2.89 -35.60 -20.78
C ARG A 82 -3.13 -35.53 -22.28
N ASN A 83 -2.04 -35.26 -23.01
CA ASN A 83 -1.76 -35.69 -24.38
C ASN A 83 -2.76 -35.23 -25.46
N SER A 84 -2.60 -34.00 -25.95
CA SER A 84 -2.79 -33.72 -27.38
C SER A 84 -1.70 -32.75 -27.87
N PRO A 85 -1.32 -32.79 -29.15
CA PRO A 85 -0.37 -31.83 -29.71
C PRO A 85 -1.06 -30.47 -29.77
N GLU A 86 -0.79 -29.59 -28.81
CA GLU A 86 -1.33 -28.24 -28.83
C GLU A 86 -0.73 -27.43 -29.97
N ASN A 87 -1.58 -26.81 -30.79
CA ASN A 87 -1.18 -25.82 -31.80
C ASN A 87 -0.32 -24.71 -31.14
N LYS A 88 0.76 -24.30 -31.82
CA LYS A 88 1.67 -23.19 -31.46
C LYS A 88 0.94 -21.89 -31.05
N GLU A 89 -0.17 -21.54 -31.68
CA GLU A 89 -0.99 -20.37 -31.34
C GLU A 89 -1.70 -20.51 -30.00
N ALA A 90 -2.16 -21.71 -29.66
CA ALA A 90 -2.75 -22.00 -28.35
C ALA A 90 -1.70 -21.89 -27.24
N LEU A 91 -0.48 -22.39 -27.49
CA LEU A 91 0.65 -22.26 -26.57
C LEU A 91 1.06 -20.79 -26.34
N ILE A 92 1.16 -20.00 -27.40
CA ILE A 92 1.47 -18.56 -27.32
C ILE A 92 0.38 -17.81 -26.54
N THR A 93 -0.89 -18.14 -26.80
CA THR A 93 -2.03 -17.53 -26.11
C THR A 93 -2.00 -17.87 -24.62
N LYS A 94 -1.76 -19.13 -24.24
CA LYS A 94 -1.61 -19.56 -22.84
C LYS A 94 -0.44 -18.85 -22.15
N ALA A 95 0.70 -18.68 -22.83
CA ALA A 95 1.87 -18.00 -22.28
C ALA A 95 1.59 -16.50 -22.01
N LYS A 96 0.95 -15.79 -22.95
CA LYS A 96 0.54 -14.38 -22.76
C LYS A 96 -0.42 -14.22 -21.59
N LYS A 97 -1.46 -15.06 -21.53
CA LYS A 97 -2.45 -15.07 -20.44
C LYS A 97 -1.80 -15.29 -19.07
N LYS A 98 -0.85 -16.23 -18.98
CA LYS A 98 -0.07 -16.45 -17.76
C LYS A 98 0.76 -15.22 -17.36
N ALA A 99 1.42 -14.57 -18.32
CA ALA A 99 2.23 -13.39 -18.06
C ALA A 99 1.37 -12.20 -17.56
N ASP A 100 0.21 -11.96 -18.18
CA ASP A 100 -0.73 -10.93 -17.77
C ASP A 100 -1.25 -11.19 -16.35
N PHE A 101 -1.54 -12.44 -16.04
CA PHE A 101 -1.96 -12.87 -14.71
C PHE A 101 -0.87 -12.71 -13.63
N GLU A 102 0.38 -13.09 -13.94
CA GLU A 102 1.53 -12.90 -13.05
C GLU A 102 1.79 -11.40 -12.81
N ASN A 103 1.60 -10.57 -13.83
CA ASN A 103 1.70 -9.13 -13.69
C ASN A 103 0.61 -8.58 -12.76
N LEU A 104 -0.67 -8.93 -13.00
CA LEU A 104 -1.79 -8.49 -12.18
C LEU A 104 -1.62 -8.90 -10.71
N SER A 105 -1.22 -10.14 -10.46
CA SER A 105 -1.01 -10.64 -9.11
C SER A 105 0.21 -9.99 -8.43
N SER A 106 1.25 -9.61 -9.18
CA SER A 106 2.38 -8.81 -8.67
C SER A 106 1.94 -7.43 -8.23
N LEU A 107 1.08 -6.78 -9.03
CA LEU A 107 0.51 -5.49 -8.69
C LEU A 107 -0.31 -5.59 -7.39
N VAL A 108 -1.16 -6.61 -7.25
CA VAL A 108 -1.92 -6.85 -6.01
C VAL A 108 -0.99 -7.01 -4.81
N ILE A 109 0.08 -7.80 -4.91
CA ILE A 109 1.04 -7.94 -3.80
C ILE A 109 1.68 -6.60 -3.44
N ASN A 110 2.04 -5.78 -4.43
CA ASN A 110 2.66 -4.48 -4.19
C ASN A 110 1.71 -3.54 -3.44
N THR A 111 0.40 -3.59 -3.71
CA THR A 111 -0.57 -2.80 -2.95
C THR A 111 -0.65 -3.19 -1.48
N GLN A 112 -0.34 -4.45 -1.13
CA GLN A 112 -0.41 -4.97 0.24
C GLN A 112 0.88 -4.83 1.02
N THR A 113 2.01 -4.72 0.31
CA THR A 113 3.34 -4.78 0.91
C THR A 113 3.58 -3.64 1.91
N PHE A 114 3.01 -2.45 1.68
CA PHE A 114 3.06 -1.34 2.64
C PHE A 114 2.38 -1.69 3.97
N ASN A 115 1.16 -2.22 3.93
CA ASN A 115 0.38 -2.51 5.14
C ASN A 115 1.03 -3.62 5.99
N ILE A 116 1.62 -4.64 5.34
CA ILE A 116 2.39 -5.68 6.02
C ILE A 116 3.64 -5.07 6.70
N ASN A 117 4.37 -4.21 6.00
CA ASN A 117 5.55 -3.56 6.56
C ASN A 117 5.18 -2.62 7.72
N ASP A 118 4.10 -1.85 7.61
CA ASP A 118 3.61 -0.98 8.69
C ASP A 118 3.27 -1.80 9.95
N ALA A 119 2.52 -2.89 9.79
CA ALA A 119 2.20 -3.80 10.90
C ALA A 119 3.46 -4.38 11.57
N PHE A 120 4.48 -4.74 10.77
CA PHE A 120 5.77 -5.20 11.30
C PHE A 120 6.49 -4.09 12.05
N ILE A 121 6.46 -2.86 11.54
CA ILE A 121 7.04 -1.69 12.18
C ILE A 121 6.35 -1.37 13.52
N VAL A 122 5.03 -1.42 13.59
CA VAL A 122 4.28 -1.24 14.85
C VAL A 122 4.69 -2.30 15.89
N ARG A 123 4.78 -3.57 15.47
CA ARG A 123 5.23 -4.67 16.35
C ARG A 123 6.70 -4.53 16.77
N LEU A 124 7.57 -4.10 15.87
CA LEU A 124 8.98 -3.81 16.15
C LEU A 124 9.10 -2.71 17.19
N LYS A 125 8.43 -1.57 17.00
CA LYS A 125 8.42 -0.45 17.96
C LYS A 125 7.97 -0.91 19.34
N LYS A 126 6.93 -1.75 19.44
CA LYS A 126 6.48 -2.34 20.71
C LYS A 126 7.58 -3.22 21.35
N SER A 127 8.18 -4.10 20.56
CA SER A 127 9.22 -5.03 21.01
C SER A 127 10.49 -4.31 21.48
N ILE A 128 10.93 -3.29 20.73
CA ILE A 128 12.03 -2.40 21.09
C ILE A 128 11.74 -1.78 22.45
N LYS A 129 10.59 -1.11 22.61
CA LYS A 129 10.20 -0.49 23.88
C LYS A 129 10.20 -1.47 25.05
N THR A 130 9.74 -2.72 24.84
CA THR A 130 9.76 -3.75 25.90
C THR A 130 11.19 -4.12 26.29
N ILE A 131 12.07 -4.41 25.32
CA ILE A 131 13.44 -4.84 25.57
C ILE A 131 14.27 -3.74 26.23
N THR A 132 14.10 -2.50 25.78
CA THR A 132 14.91 -1.36 26.23
C THR A 132 14.44 -0.81 27.58
N LYS A 133 13.22 -1.15 28.01
CA LYS A 133 12.73 -0.87 29.37
C LYS A 133 13.24 -1.90 30.40
N SER A 134 13.52 -3.13 29.98
CA SER A 134 13.75 -4.25 30.91
C SER A 134 15.23 -4.53 31.23
N LYS A 135 16.17 -3.76 30.67
CA LYS A 135 17.62 -3.96 30.88
C LYS A 135 18.31 -2.62 31.13
N ASN A 136 18.89 -2.44 32.31
CA ASN A 136 19.94 -1.46 32.57
C ASN A 136 21.26 -2.21 32.62
N THR A 137 22.05 -2.14 31.56
CA THR A 137 23.45 -2.58 31.59
C THR A 137 24.31 -1.34 31.80
N HIS A 138 24.78 -1.15 33.04
CA HIS A 138 25.74 -0.10 33.42
C HIS A 138 27.17 -0.62 33.27
N GLY A 139 27.60 -0.85 32.03
CA GLY A 139 28.99 -1.11 31.69
C GLY A 139 29.36 -0.39 30.39
N GLU A 140 30.59 0.10 30.28
CA GLU A 140 31.11 0.74 29.06
C GLU A 140 31.05 -0.25 27.88
N ILE A 141 30.01 -0.13 27.05
CA ILE A 141 29.83 -0.91 25.82
C ILE A 141 29.58 0.08 24.68
N THR A 142 30.15 -0.18 23.51
CA THR A 142 30.02 0.72 22.36
C THR A 142 28.61 0.68 21.77
N PHE A 143 28.15 1.78 21.15
CA PHE A 143 26.84 1.86 20.49
C PHE A 143 26.55 0.67 19.56
N LYS A 144 27.55 0.26 18.77
CA LYS A 144 27.44 -0.81 17.76
C LYS A 144 27.17 -2.17 18.40
N GLU A 145 27.87 -2.48 19.50
CA GLU A 145 27.72 -3.76 20.20
C GLU A 145 26.34 -3.87 20.86
N HIS A 146 25.88 -2.81 21.54
CA HIS A 146 24.55 -2.79 22.13
C HIS A 146 23.44 -2.82 21.07
N LEU A 147 23.59 -2.11 19.96
CA LEU A 147 22.65 -2.17 18.84
C LEU A 147 22.56 -3.59 18.29
N ASN A 148 23.69 -4.24 18.00
CA ASN A 148 23.73 -5.62 17.53
C ASN A 148 23.04 -6.59 18.50
N THR A 149 23.30 -6.45 19.81
CA THR A 149 22.67 -7.26 20.86
C THR A 149 21.14 -7.14 20.81
N ILE A 150 20.62 -5.91 20.71
CA ILE A 150 19.16 -5.69 20.62
C ILE A 150 18.60 -6.29 19.34
N ILE A 151 19.28 -6.13 18.20
CA ILE A 151 18.87 -6.72 16.91
C ILE A 151 18.84 -8.25 16.99
N GLU A 152 19.84 -8.89 17.57
CA GLU A 152 19.87 -10.35 17.76
C GLU A 152 18.72 -10.85 18.62
N ILE A 153 18.42 -10.16 19.74
CA ILE A 153 17.26 -10.49 20.59
C ILE A 153 15.96 -10.37 19.78
N LEU A 154 15.82 -9.32 18.97
CA LEU A 154 14.65 -9.11 18.12
C LEU A 154 14.53 -10.18 17.02
N ILE A 155 15.63 -10.58 16.40
CA ILE A 155 15.66 -11.65 15.39
C ILE A 155 15.27 -12.98 16.03
N ASN A 156 15.89 -13.36 17.15
CA ASN A 156 15.66 -14.64 17.83
C ASN A 156 14.20 -14.78 18.29
N LYS A 157 13.57 -13.69 18.76
CA LYS A 157 12.14 -13.67 19.10
C LYS A 157 11.23 -13.97 17.92
N ASN A 158 11.65 -13.65 16.69
CA ASN A 158 10.80 -13.74 15.50
C ASN A 158 11.08 -14.98 14.64
N ILE A 159 12.30 -15.53 14.65
CA ILE A 159 12.65 -16.75 13.89
C ILE A 159 11.71 -17.92 14.23
N HIS A 160 11.36 -18.07 15.51
CA HIS A 160 10.51 -19.16 15.98
C HIS A 160 9.03 -18.76 16.16
N ASN A 161 8.64 -17.55 15.71
CA ASN A 161 7.28 -17.08 15.87
C ASN A 161 6.34 -17.83 14.90
N LYS A 162 5.57 -18.77 15.45
CA LYS A 162 4.61 -19.60 14.70
C LYS A 162 3.40 -18.80 14.20
N THR A 163 3.16 -17.59 14.68
CA THR A 163 2.08 -16.72 14.22
C THR A 163 2.28 -16.23 12.79
N PHE A 164 3.52 -16.23 12.28
CA PHE A 164 3.84 -15.81 10.92
C PHE A 164 4.13 -17.01 10.02
N SER A 165 3.78 -16.89 8.73
CA SER A 165 4.29 -17.79 7.69
C SER A 165 5.81 -17.66 7.55
N LEU A 166 6.44 -18.63 6.87
CA LEU A 166 7.88 -18.60 6.64
C LEU A 166 8.34 -17.34 5.89
N ASP A 167 7.58 -16.90 4.88
CA ASP A 167 7.96 -15.75 4.06
C ASP A 167 7.67 -14.42 4.76
N GLU A 168 6.63 -14.35 5.59
CA GLU A 168 6.43 -13.21 6.50
C GLU A 168 7.56 -13.09 7.52
N ARG A 169 8.05 -14.21 8.08
CA ARG A 169 9.23 -14.19 8.96
C ARG A 169 10.46 -13.68 8.22
N LYS A 170 10.72 -14.13 6.99
CA LYS A 170 11.83 -13.63 6.16
C LYS A 170 11.69 -12.14 5.87
N LEU A 171 10.50 -11.67 5.50
CA LEU A 171 10.24 -10.25 5.26
C LEU A 171 10.41 -9.42 6.53
N TYR A 172 9.92 -9.89 7.67
CA TYR A 172 10.11 -9.24 8.97
C TYR A 172 11.59 -9.09 9.32
N ILE A 173 12.37 -10.17 9.18
CA ILE A 173 13.81 -10.16 9.45
C ILE A 173 14.53 -9.20 8.49
N LYS A 174 14.17 -9.22 7.20
CA LYS A 174 14.71 -8.28 6.21
C LYS A 174 14.41 -6.84 6.59
N THR A 175 13.16 -6.53 6.94
CA THR A 175 12.74 -5.20 7.41
C THR A 175 13.56 -4.77 8.64
N LEU A 176 13.75 -5.66 9.61
CA LEU A 176 14.58 -5.37 10.79
C LEU A 176 16.06 -5.10 10.44
N GLN A 177 16.62 -5.84 9.48
CA GLN A 177 17.98 -5.59 8.98
C GLN A 177 18.11 -4.23 8.29
N GLU A 178 17.09 -3.81 7.53
CA GLU A 178 17.04 -2.48 6.90
C GLU A 178 16.92 -1.38 7.97
N ILE A 179 16.09 -1.58 9.01
CA ILE A 179 16.03 -0.70 10.18
C ILE A 179 17.38 -0.60 10.89
N HIS A 180 18.10 -1.71 11.03
CA HIS A 180 19.42 -1.75 11.63
C HIS A 180 20.42 -0.90 10.84
N ILE A 181 20.41 -1.00 9.51
CA ILE A 181 21.26 -0.18 8.63
C ILE A 181 20.91 1.30 8.79
N ILE A 182 19.62 1.65 8.75
CA ILE A 182 19.13 3.02 8.93
C ILE A 182 19.54 3.59 10.29
N ALA A 183 19.43 2.81 11.37
CA ALA A 183 19.81 3.23 12.71
C ALA A 183 21.29 3.60 12.80
N ASN A 184 22.16 2.80 12.18
CA ASN A 184 23.59 3.10 12.11
C ASN A 184 23.88 4.40 11.36
N GLU A 185 23.23 4.63 10.22
CA GLU A 185 23.42 5.87 9.45
C GLU A 185 22.86 7.09 10.17
N LEU A 186 21.64 7.00 10.72
CA LEU A 186 21.04 8.08 11.48
C LEU A 186 21.90 8.47 12.70
N TYR A 187 22.43 7.47 13.40
CA TYR A 187 23.36 7.69 14.50
C TYR A 187 24.64 8.40 14.03
N ARG A 188 25.26 7.93 12.95
CA ARG A 188 26.48 8.52 12.37
C ARG A 188 26.30 10.01 12.06
N HIS A 189 25.16 10.40 11.51
CA HIS A 189 24.84 11.80 11.19
C HIS A 189 24.43 12.63 12.43
N ALA A 190 24.02 11.99 13.51
CA ALA A 190 23.72 12.65 14.78
C ALA A 190 24.96 12.98 15.62
N LEU A 191 26.12 12.37 15.33
CA LEU A 191 27.36 12.59 16.07
C LEU A 191 27.87 14.05 15.97
N PRO A 192 28.31 14.65 17.09
CA PRO A 192 28.74 16.05 17.13
C PRO A 192 30.10 16.34 16.47
N ASN A 193 30.98 15.34 16.24
CA ASN A 193 32.34 15.55 15.73
C ASN A 193 32.61 14.86 14.37
N LYS A 194 33.05 15.64 13.37
CA LYS A 194 33.43 15.15 12.02
C LYS A 194 34.75 14.34 11.98
N LYS A 195 35.53 14.28 13.06
CA LYS A 195 36.84 13.57 13.10
C LYS A 195 36.75 12.06 13.33
N SER A 196 35.59 11.51 13.70
CA SER A 196 35.37 10.06 13.90
C SER A 196 35.06 9.26 12.62
N PHE A 197 35.08 9.92 11.45
CA PHE A 197 34.71 9.31 10.15
C PHE A 197 35.72 8.28 9.60
N LEU A 198 36.81 7.97 10.31
CA LEU A 198 37.78 6.96 9.86
C LEU A 198 37.25 5.52 9.92
N PHE A 199 36.24 5.22 10.74
CA PHE A 199 35.66 3.87 10.84
C PHE A 199 34.67 3.49 9.72
N PHE A 200 34.16 4.47 8.95
CA PHE A 200 33.14 4.25 7.92
C PHE A 200 33.63 4.49 6.48
N LYS A 201 34.94 4.64 6.26
CA LYS A 201 35.50 5.05 4.97
C LYS A 201 35.44 4.02 3.84
N ASN A 202 35.03 2.78 4.10
CA ASN A 202 34.92 1.76 3.05
C ASN A 202 33.50 1.21 2.96
N LYS A 203 32.64 1.92 2.23
CA LYS A 203 31.61 1.32 1.36
C LYS A 203 31.06 2.38 0.42
N LYS A 204 31.23 2.13 -0.89
CA LYS A 204 30.66 2.88 -2.02
C LYS A 204 29.19 3.24 -1.75
N ASN A 205 28.84 4.52 -1.98
CA ASN A 205 27.49 5.06 -2.18
C ASN A 205 26.37 4.33 -1.41
N ASN A 206 26.18 4.65 -0.13
CA ASN A 206 24.98 4.19 0.57
C ASN A 206 23.80 5.11 0.15
N PRO A 207 22.73 4.58 -0.48
CA PRO A 207 21.68 5.37 -1.14
C PRO A 207 20.81 6.22 -0.19
N LEU A 208 21.10 6.22 1.10
CA LEU A 208 20.41 7.01 2.13
C LEU A 208 20.92 8.46 2.22
N GLU A 209 22.03 8.81 1.54
CA GLU A 209 22.59 10.17 1.59
C GLU A 209 21.70 11.20 0.86
N ASN A 210 21.11 12.09 1.66
CA ASN A 210 21.07 13.55 1.44
C ASN A 210 20.03 14.21 0.51
N LYS A 211 18.81 13.68 0.31
CA LYS A 211 17.74 14.47 -0.36
C LYS A 211 16.38 14.54 0.32
N SER A 212 16.11 13.75 1.38
CA SER A 212 14.81 13.79 2.05
C SER A 212 14.80 14.77 3.24
N VAL A 213 13.85 15.71 3.26
CA VAL A 213 13.59 16.62 4.40
C VAL A 213 13.38 15.81 5.69
N HIS A 214 12.71 14.67 5.59
CA HIS A 214 12.46 13.77 6.73
C HIS A 214 13.72 13.18 7.34
N PHE A 215 14.79 12.98 6.56
CA PHE A 215 16.05 12.49 7.12
C PHE A 215 16.61 13.51 8.12
N LYS A 216 16.69 14.79 7.73
CA LYS A 216 17.22 15.87 8.58
C LYS A 216 16.37 16.07 9.85
N GLU A 217 15.06 16.03 9.72
CA GLU A 217 14.12 16.11 10.87
C GLU A 217 14.34 14.97 11.87
N ILE A 218 14.54 13.75 11.38
CA ILE A 218 14.78 12.57 12.23
C ILE A 218 16.14 12.67 12.93
N ILE A 219 17.18 13.13 12.23
CA ILE A 219 18.48 13.41 12.85
C ILE A 219 18.35 14.42 13.97
N GLN A 220 17.59 15.50 13.75
CA GLN A 220 17.38 16.52 14.78
C GLN A 220 16.66 15.92 16.00
N LYS A 221 15.58 15.16 15.79
CA LYS A 221 14.89 14.44 16.87
C LYS A 221 15.82 13.52 17.66
N ILE A 222 16.75 12.84 16.99
CA ILE A 222 17.76 12.00 17.65
C ILE A 222 18.69 12.85 18.52
N LYS A 223 19.20 13.96 18.00
CA LYS A 223 20.08 14.88 18.76
C LYS A 223 19.38 15.49 19.98
N ASP A 224 18.11 15.85 19.85
CA ASP A 224 17.35 16.50 20.92
C ASP A 224 16.96 15.51 22.03
N ASN A 225 16.69 14.25 21.68
CA ASN A 225 16.10 13.28 22.61
C ASN A 225 17.06 12.19 23.12
N CYS A 226 18.27 12.09 22.58
CA CYS A 226 19.26 11.08 22.97
C CYS A 226 20.54 11.72 23.53
N LYS A 227 21.11 11.10 24.57
CA LYS A 227 22.39 11.56 25.15
C LYS A 227 23.58 11.06 24.32
N ILE A 228 23.92 11.76 23.23
CA ILE A 228 24.98 11.33 22.28
C ILE A 228 26.36 11.90 22.64
N LYS A 229 26.48 12.67 23.73
CA LYS A 229 27.74 13.28 24.14
C LYS A 229 28.63 12.24 24.83
N ASN A 230 29.90 12.18 24.43
CA ASN A 230 30.99 11.37 25.02
C ASN A 230 30.94 9.84 24.80
N GLY A 231 30.13 9.35 23.85
CA GLY A 231 30.16 7.91 23.51
C GLY A 231 29.48 6.99 24.51
N GLU A 232 28.89 7.54 25.58
CA GLU A 232 28.06 6.81 26.53
C GLU A 232 26.63 6.65 25.97
N PHE A 233 26.11 5.42 25.94
CA PHE A 233 24.75 5.11 25.47
C PHE A 233 23.98 4.35 26.52
N THR A 234 22.72 4.74 26.73
CA THR A 234 21.77 3.91 27.48
C THR A 234 20.99 3.00 26.53
N ASN A 235 20.46 1.89 27.04
CA ASN A 235 19.51 1.04 26.30
C ASN A 235 18.28 1.84 25.84
N GLN A 236 17.88 2.87 26.58
CA GLN A 236 16.78 3.75 26.21
C GLN A 236 17.13 4.63 25.00
N ASP A 237 18.36 5.15 24.91
CA ASP A 237 18.82 5.94 23.76
C ASP A 237 18.86 5.10 22.48
N ILE A 238 19.36 3.86 22.56
CA ILE A 238 19.37 2.93 21.42
C ILE A 238 17.93 2.57 21.02
N GLY A 239 17.04 2.38 22.00
CA GLY A 239 15.62 2.17 21.77
C GLY A 239 14.94 3.35 21.05
N LYS A 240 15.29 4.59 21.41
CA LYS A 240 14.81 5.80 20.73
C LYS A 240 15.33 5.85 19.30
N ILE A 241 16.62 5.64 19.07
CA ILE A 241 17.24 5.63 17.74
C ILE A 241 16.58 4.58 16.83
N LEU A 242 16.38 3.35 17.33
CA LEU A 242 15.66 2.31 16.60
C LEU A 242 14.20 2.70 16.30
N THR A 243 13.51 3.33 17.25
CA THR A 243 12.12 3.80 17.06
C THR A 243 12.03 4.88 15.99
N TYR A 244 12.97 5.83 15.97
CA TYR A 244 13.08 6.86 14.95
C TYR A 244 13.49 6.30 13.59
N SER A 245 14.33 5.27 13.57
CA SER A 245 14.70 4.53 12.35
C SER A 245 13.48 3.84 11.75
N CYS A 246 12.66 3.21 12.58
CA CYS A 246 11.37 2.65 12.19
C CYS A 246 10.42 3.71 11.63
N LEU A 247 10.39 4.92 12.20
CA LEU A 247 9.58 6.02 11.66
C LEU A 247 10.06 6.42 10.27
N TYR A 248 11.36 6.68 10.12
CA TYR A 248 11.96 7.07 8.84
C TYR A 248 11.72 6.04 7.73
N TYR A 249 11.97 4.76 8.03
CA TYR A 249 11.73 3.66 7.09
C TYR A 249 10.26 3.55 6.67
N ASN A 250 9.33 3.64 7.63
CA ASN A 250 7.92 3.55 7.33
C ASN A 250 7.46 4.70 6.42
N THR A 251 7.93 5.92 6.67
CA THR A 251 7.67 7.07 5.80
C THR A 251 8.22 6.82 4.39
N SER A 252 9.44 6.29 4.26
CA SER A 252 10.02 5.99 2.94
C SER A 252 9.23 4.93 2.18
N ILE A 253 8.81 3.84 2.84
CA ILE A 253 7.97 2.82 2.20
C ILE A 253 6.61 3.39 1.85
N HIS A 254 5.99 4.15 2.75
CA HIS A 254 4.70 4.77 2.50
C HIS A 254 4.73 5.63 1.25
N GLN A 255 5.75 6.48 1.10
CA GLN A 255 5.90 7.32 -0.08
C GLN A 255 6.11 6.48 -1.36
N ASN A 256 6.98 5.47 -1.33
CA ASN A 256 7.15 4.55 -2.47
C ASN A 256 5.83 3.83 -2.82
N TRP A 257 5.04 3.47 -1.81
CA TRP A 257 3.74 2.84 -2.01
C TRP A 257 2.72 3.80 -2.63
N LEU A 258 2.67 5.06 -2.18
CA LEU A 258 1.83 6.11 -2.77
C LEU A 258 2.24 6.43 -4.22
N GLU A 259 3.53 6.35 -4.56
CA GLU A 259 4.02 6.48 -5.93
C GLU A 259 3.59 5.33 -6.84
N GLN A 260 3.44 4.12 -6.29
CA GLN A 260 2.97 2.96 -7.03
C GLN A 260 1.45 2.88 -7.10
N ASN A 261 0.74 3.53 -6.18
CA ASN A 261 -0.71 3.51 -6.05
C ASN A 261 -1.27 4.92 -6.17
N ASP A 262 -1.18 5.47 -7.39
CA ASP A 262 -1.49 6.87 -7.69
C ASP A 262 -2.90 7.31 -7.29
N ILE A 263 -3.86 6.39 -7.09
CA ILE A 263 -5.20 6.75 -6.60
C ILE A 263 -5.14 7.41 -5.20
N PHE A 264 -4.07 7.16 -4.45
CA PHE A 264 -3.82 7.77 -3.14
C PHE A 264 -2.88 9.00 -3.25
N SER A 265 -2.58 9.50 -4.45
CA SER A 265 -1.56 10.55 -4.63
C SER A 265 -1.89 11.86 -3.90
N GLU A 266 -3.16 12.15 -3.65
CA GLU A 266 -3.58 13.33 -2.85
C GLU A 266 -3.23 13.19 -1.36
N LEU A 267 -2.97 11.97 -0.89
CA LEU A 267 -2.52 11.66 0.47
C LEU A 267 -1.00 11.81 0.65
N ARG A 268 -0.25 12.19 -0.39
CA ARG A 268 1.22 12.41 -0.34
C ARG A 268 1.67 13.41 0.72
N SER A 269 0.76 14.25 1.24
CA SER A 269 1.02 15.28 2.25
C SER A 269 1.19 14.76 3.70
N ASN A 270 1.74 13.56 3.91
CA ASN A 270 1.95 12.93 5.24
C ASN A 270 0.67 12.74 6.07
N LYS A 271 -0.52 12.76 5.45
CA LYS A 271 -1.76 12.42 6.12
C LYS A 271 -1.91 10.90 6.12
N GLU A 272 -2.09 10.31 7.29
CA GLU A 272 -2.47 8.90 7.42
C GLU A 272 -3.72 8.61 6.57
N LEU A 273 -3.87 7.38 6.09
CA LEU A 273 -5.11 6.91 5.46
C LEU A 273 -6.24 6.97 6.51
N SER A 274 -7.01 8.06 6.49
CA SER A 274 -8.15 8.23 7.39
C SER A 274 -9.35 7.45 6.87
N PHE A 275 -9.65 6.32 7.51
CA PHE A 275 -10.88 5.60 7.24
C PHE A 275 -12.03 6.23 8.02
N TYR A 276 -13.09 6.58 7.31
CA TYR A 276 -14.34 7.05 7.88
C TYR A 276 -15.21 5.85 8.25
N ARG A 277 -16.03 6.03 9.28
CA ARG A 277 -17.07 5.06 9.66
C ARG A 277 -18.37 5.78 9.89
N MET A 278 -19.45 5.32 9.25
CA MET A 278 -20.79 5.85 9.41
C MET A 278 -21.85 4.80 9.08
N GLN A 279 -23.13 5.14 9.20
CA GLN A 279 -24.21 4.25 8.75
C GLN A 279 -24.28 4.22 7.22
N LEU A 280 -24.69 3.09 6.66
CA LEU A 280 -24.83 2.93 5.22
C LEU A 280 -25.87 3.88 4.65
N SER A 281 -27.00 4.06 5.33
CA SER A 281 -28.00 5.05 4.94
C SER A 281 -27.40 6.46 4.84
N ASP A 282 -26.61 6.87 5.83
CA ASP A 282 -25.94 8.17 5.83
C ASP A 282 -24.91 8.31 4.69
N PHE A 283 -24.16 7.25 4.40
CA PHE A 283 -23.21 7.22 3.28
C PHE A 283 -23.90 7.35 1.92
N LEU A 284 -25.05 6.72 1.76
CA LEU A 284 -25.82 6.76 0.51
C LEU A 284 -26.59 8.08 0.33
N ASN A 285 -26.74 8.88 1.38
CA ASN A 285 -27.38 10.19 1.28
C ASN A 285 -26.55 11.19 0.44
N ASP A 286 -27.25 12.10 -0.23
CA ASP A 286 -26.71 13.02 -1.25
C ASP A 286 -25.62 13.98 -0.74
N GLU A 287 -25.48 14.16 0.57
CA GLU A 287 -24.42 14.99 1.17
C GLU A 287 -23.02 14.35 1.05
N PHE A 288 -22.92 13.02 1.00
CA PHE A 288 -21.64 12.29 0.89
C PHE A 288 -21.34 11.77 -0.51
N ILE A 289 -22.36 11.65 -1.36
CA ILE A 289 -22.25 11.33 -2.78
C ILE A 289 -22.61 12.59 -3.60
N PRO A 290 -21.72 13.59 -3.67
CA PRO A 290 -21.98 14.79 -4.45
C PRO A 290 -21.96 14.48 -5.96
N ASN A 291 -22.64 15.32 -6.76
CA ASN A 291 -22.59 15.31 -8.23
C ASN A 291 -21.20 15.74 -8.76
N GLN A 292 -20.17 15.00 -8.40
CA GLN A 292 -18.78 15.17 -8.82
C GLN A 292 -18.10 13.81 -8.83
N GLU A 293 -16.97 13.74 -9.53
CA GLU A 293 -16.24 12.48 -9.64
C GLU A 293 -15.68 12.06 -8.28
N ARG A 294 -15.92 10.80 -7.93
CA ARG A 294 -15.59 10.21 -6.64
C ARG A 294 -15.17 8.76 -6.77
N TYR A 295 -14.27 8.36 -5.89
CA TYR A 295 -13.66 7.04 -5.85
C TYR A 295 -13.65 6.59 -4.40
N TYR A 296 -14.41 5.54 -4.11
CA TYR A 296 -14.56 5.01 -2.76
C TYR A 296 -13.96 3.62 -2.68
N LEU A 297 -13.23 3.39 -1.60
CA LEU A 297 -12.91 2.05 -1.14
C LEU A 297 -13.81 1.72 0.06
N ILE A 298 -14.68 0.73 -0.09
CA ILE A 298 -15.67 0.33 0.91
C ILE A 298 -15.18 -0.93 1.59
N LEU A 299 -15.14 -0.93 2.92
CA LEU A 299 -14.58 -2.00 3.74
C LEU A 299 -15.64 -2.62 4.66
N SER A 300 -15.59 -3.94 4.77
CA SER A 300 -16.20 -4.71 5.85
C SER A 300 -15.11 -5.22 6.80
N GLN A 301 -15.41 -6.15 7.72
CA GLN A 301 -14.38 -6.77 8.56
C GLN A 301 -13.51 -7.80 7.82
N LYS A 302 -13.99 -8.35 6.70
CA LYS A 302 -13.29 -9.42 5.94
C LYS A 302 -13.17 -9.15 4.45
N HIS A 303 -13.73 -8.03 3.95
CA HIS A 303 -13.83 -7.76 2.53
C HIS A 303 -13.62 -6.29 2.20
N ALA A 304 -13.21 -6.02 0.96
CA ALA A 304 -13.09 -4.67 0.42
C ALA A 304 -13.63 -4.63 -1.00
N CYS A 305 -14.53 -3.67 -1.25
CA CYS A 305 -15.10 -3.35 -2.55
C CYS A 305 -14.64 -1.96 -2.98
N ALA A 306 -14.88 -1.65 -4.26
CA ALA A 306 -14.67 -0.33 -4.80
C ALA A 306 -15.95 0.22 -5.42
N ALA A 307 -16.13 1.53 -5.33
CA ALA A 307 -17.22 2.24 -5.98
C ALA A 307 -16.69 3.49 -6.67
N THR A 308 -17.22 3.81 -7.85
CA THR A 308 -16.85 5.05 -8.56
C THR A 308 -18.07 5.80 -9.05
N ILE A 309 -17.90 7.11 -9.16
CA ILE A 309 -18.84 8.04 -9.75
C ILE A 309 -18.03 8.83 -10.77
N THR A 310 -18.33 8.67 -12.04
CA THR A 310 -17.56 9.26 -13.14
C THR A 310 -18.47 10.07 -14.05
N LYS A 311 -17.96 11.21 -14.56
CA LYS A 311 -18.73 12.05 -15.48
C LYS A 311 -18.50 11.58 -16.90
N GLN A 312 -19.57 11.13 -17.55
CA GLN A 312 -19.55 10.70 -18.94
C GLN A 312 -19.43 11.90 -19.89
N ILE A 313 -19.02 11.63 -21.14
CA ILE A 313 -18.86 12.64 -22.20
C ILE A 313 -20.17 13.42 -22.44
N ASN A 314 -21.32 12.75 -22.31
CA ASN A 314 -22.64 13.35 -22.45
C ASN A 314 -23.07 14.22 -21.24
N GLY A 315 -22.18 14.41 -20.26
CA GLY A 315 -22.43 15.20 -19.05
C GLY A 315 -23.17 14.48 -17.93
N LYS A 316 -23.69 13.26 -18.16
CA LYS A 316 -24.34 12.44 -17.14
C LYS A 316 -23.32 11.71 -16.28
N TYR A 317 -23.71 11.33 -15.06
CA TYR A 317 -22.89 10.50 -14.19
C TYR A 317 -23.17 9.02 -14.41
N GLU A 318 -22.11 8.21 -14.44
CA GLU A 318 -22.15 6.76 -14.33
C GLU A 318 -21.64 6.35 -12.95
N TYR A 319 -22.30 5.36 -12.36
CA TYR A 319 -21.97 4.82 -11.07
C TYR A 319 -21.54 3.38 -11.27
N THR A 320 -20.43 2.99 -10.65
CA THR A 320 -19.95 1.61 -10.72
C THR A 320 -19.71 1.04 -9.34
N PHE A 321 -19.96 -0.26 -9.20
CA PHE A 321 -19.60 -1.02 -8.01
C PHE A 321 -18.80 -2.24 -8.43
N PHE A 322 -17.60 -2.39 -7.87
CA PHE A 322 -16.73 -3.53 -8.07
C PHE A 322 -16.59 -4.33 -6.79
N ASP A 323 -17.02 -5.58 -6.85
CA ASP A 323 -16.73 -6.62 -5.86
C ASP A 323 -15.70 -7.60 -6.47
N PRO A 324 -14.50 -7.75 -5.87
CA PRO A 324 -13.52 -8.75 -6.28
C PRO A 324 -14.02 -10.22 -6.32
N ASN A 325 -15.20 -10.54 -5.79
CA ASN A 325 -15.86 -11.85 -5.88
C ASN A 325 -16.97 -11.95 -6.93
N GLN A 326 -17.59 -10.83 -7.31
CA GLN A 326 -18.79 -10.85 -8.17
C GLN A 326 -18.55 -10.13 -9.50
N GLY A 327 -17.66 -9.14 -9.54
CA GLY A 327 -17.33 -8.34 -10.71
C GLY A 327 -17.82 -6.91 -10.60
N ILE A 328 -18.10 -6.29 -11.75
CA ILE A 328 -18.45 -4.87 -11.89
C ILE A 328 -19.92 -4.75 -12.30
N LYS A 329 -20.65 -3.90 -11.58
CA LYS A 329 -22.01 -3.47 -11.90
C LYS A 329 -22.02 -2.01 -12.31
N TYR A 330 -22.79 -1.68 -13.35
CA TYR A 330 -22.90 -0.32 -13.89
C TYR A 330 -24.32 0.23 -13.74
N PHE A 331 -24.43 1.50 -13.35
CA PHE A 331 -25.70 2.17 -13.14
C PHE A 331 -25.69 3.56 -13.77
N ASN A 332 -26.79 3.89 -14.46
CA ASN A 332 -26.97 5.18 -15.13
C ASN A 332 -27.66 6.23 -14.25
N ASN A 333 -28.03 5.87 -13.01
CA ASN A 333 -28.67 6.77 -12.07
C ASN A 333 -28.32 6.37 -10.63
N LYS A 334 -28.32 7.37 -9.75
CA LYS A 334 -27.94 7.22 -8.34
C LYS A 334 -28.91 6.32 -7.56
N LYS A 335 -30.21 6.43 -7.81
CA LYS A 335 -31.24 5.67 -7.08
C LYS A 335 -31.03 4.16 -7.20
N ASP A 336 -30.77 3.66 -8.41
CA ASP A 336 -30.53 2.24 -8.65
C ASP A 336 -29.20 1.79 -8.02
N PHE A 337 -28.18 2.65 -8.07
CA PHE A 337 -26.88 2.39 -7.44
C PHE A 337 -26.98 2.30 -5.91
N ASP A 338 -27.67 3.25 -5.27
CA ASP A 338 -27.87 3.26 -3.82
C ASP A 338 -28.67 2.03 -3.36
N HIS A 339 -29.74 1.72 -4.09
CA HIS A 339 -30.54 0.52 -3.83
C HIS A 339 -29.71 -0.76 -3.94
N PHE A 340 -28.85 -0.84 -4.95
CA PHE A 340 -27.95 -1.96 -5.13
C PHE A 340 -26.96 -2.10 -3.98
N ILE A 341 -26.26 -1.03 -3.57
CA ILE A 341 -25.28 -1.10 -2.47
C ILE A 341 -25.95 -1.53 -1.17
N TYR A 342 -27.14 -0.99 -0.88
CA TYR A 342 -27.90 -1.39 0.30
C TYR A 342 -28.24 -2.88 0.29
N ASN A 343 -28.80 -3.38 -0.80
CA ASN A 343 -29.15 -4.79 -0.94
C ASN A 343 -27.91 -5.68 -0.92
N PHE A 344 -26.85 -5.31 -1.63
CA PHE A 344 -25.57 -6.03 -1.62
C PHE A 344 -25.04 -6.18 -0.19
N THR A 345 -25.04 -5.10 0.59
CA THR A 345 -24.57 -5.10 1.98
C THR A 345 -25.43 -6.02 2.84
N LYS A 346 -26.76 -5.94 2.68
CA LYS A 346 -27.72 -6.77 3.42
C LYS A 346 -27.60 -8.26 3.09
N GLU A 347 -27.55 -8.61 1.82
CA GLU A 347 -27.49 -10.00 1.34
C GLU A 347 -26.14 -10.66 1.67
N ASN A 348 -25.06 -9.87 1.72
CA ASN A 348 -23.71 -10.37 2.00
C ASN A 348 -23.24 -10.05 3.43
N ALA A 349 -24.16 -9.63 4.32
CA ALA A 349 -23.82 -9.17 5.67
C ALA A 349 -23.02 -10.21 6.46
N ASP A 350 -23.49 -11.45 6.48
CA ASP A 350 -22.84 -12.54 7.23
C ASP A 350 -21.57 -13.02 6.52
N TYR A 351 -21.59 -13.10 5.19
CA TYR A 351 -20.46 -13.59 4.40
C TYR A 351 -19.24 -12.66 4.48
N TYR A 352 -19.47 -11.34 4.35
CA TYR A 352 -18.43 -10.33 4.42
C TYR A 352 -18.24 -9.73 5.82
N ASN A 353 -19.02 -10.14 6.83
CA ASN A 353 -19.02 -9.55 8.17
C ASN A 353 -19.25 -8.02 8.14
N PHE A 354 -20.35 -7.57 7.51
CA PHE A 354 -20.81 -6.20 7.71
C PHE A 354 -21.42 -6.06 9.11
N ILE A 355 -21.09 -4.97 9.80
CA ILE A 355 -21.54 -4.73 11.17
C ILE A 355 -22.94 -4.13 11.10
N LYS A 356 -23.94 -4.82 11.65
CA LYS A 356 -25.27 -4.24 11.82
C LYS A 356 -25.23 -3.13 12.86
N SER A 357 -25.99 -2.06 12.63
CA SER A 357 -26.17 -0.99 13.60
C SER A 357 -26.88 -1.53 14.85
N GLU A 358 -26.73 -0.83 15.99
CA GLU A 358 -27.36 -1.23 17.26
C GLU A 358 -28.89 -1.33 17.17
N LYS A 359 -29.52 -0.59 16.24
CA LYS A 359 -30.97 -0.62 15.99
C LYS A 359 -31.42 -1.74 15.04
N GLY A 360 -30.49 -2.47 14.41
CA GLY A 360 -30.76 -3.65 13.59
C GLY A 360 -31.18 -3.40 12.12
N ASP A 361 -31.67 -2.21 11.79
CA ASP A 361 -32.22 -1.88 10.47
C ASP A 361 -31.20 -1.29 9.46
N ASP A 362 -29.95 -1.13 9.88
CA ASP A 362 -28.90 -0.50 9.07
C ASP A 362 -27.53 -1.16 9.30
N TYR A 363 -26.53 -0.75 8.52
CA TYR A 363 -25.17 -1.28 8.55
C TYR A 363 -24.15 -0.18 8.80
N SER A 364 -23.21 -0.42 9.70
CA SER A 364 -22.02 0.42 9.82
C SER A 364 -21.04 0.05 8.73
N ILE A 365 -20.73 1.01 7.85
CA ILE A 365 -19.72 0.86 6.83
C ILE A 365 -18.46 1.63 7.22
N GLN A 366 -17.32 1.06 6.85
CA GLN A 366 -16.04 1.75 6.89
C GLN A 366 -15.62 2.04 5.46
N PHE A 367 -15.16 3.24 5.16
CA PHE A 367 -14.78 3.59 3.80
C PHE A 367 -13.65 4.62 3.77
N LEU A 368 -13.05 4.75 2.60
CA LEU A 368 -12.08 5.78 2.27
C LEU A 368 -12.59 6.53 1.03
N ASP A 369 -12.79 7.84 1.16
CA ASP A 369 -13.04 8.73 0.03
C ASP A 369 -11.69 9.23 -0.50
N LEU A 370 -11.41 8.93 -1.76
CA LEU A 370 -10.15 9.29 -2.42
C LEU A 370 -10.26 10.59 -3.22
N GLY A 371 -11.43 11.22 -3.27
CA GLY A 371 -11.69 12.35 -4.15
C GLY A 371 -11.51 11.97 -5.62
N LYS A 372 -11.46 12.97 -6.51
CA LYS A 372 -11.00 12.76 -7.89
C LYS A 372 -9.48 12.76 -7.88
N PRO A 373 -8.78 11.71 -8.33
CA PRO A 373 -7.33 11.71 -8.39
C PRO A 373 -6.85 12.86 -9.28
N SER A 374 -6.20 13.86 -8.67
CA SER A 374 -5.37 14.80 -9.42
C SER A 374 -4.16 14.05 -9.96
N PHE A 375 -4.30 13.50 -11.18
CA PHE A 375 -3.17 12.90 -11.87
C PHE A 375 -2.03 13.93 -11.92
N PRO A 376 -0.82 13.60 -11.43
CA PRO A 376 0.34 14.40 -11.80
C PRO A 376 0.38 14.37 -13.32
N ARG A 377 0.08 15.52 -13.95
CA ARG A 377 0.30 15.71 -15.39
C ARG A 377 1.70 15.19 -15.64
N LYS A 378 1.85 14.22 -16.55
CA LYS A 378 3.16 13.86 -17.09
C LYS A 378 3.88 15.19 -17.35
N LEU A 379 4.99 15.42 -16.66
CA LEU A 379 6.00 16.38 -17.10
C LEU A 379 6.50 15.84 -18.45
N ILE A 380 5.73 16.13 -19.50
CA ILE A 380 6.24 16.10 -20.85
C ILE A 380 7.21 17.26 -20.86
N HIS A 381 8.50 16.97 -20.61
CA HIS A 381 9.56 17.89 -20.94
C HIS A 381 9.50 18.16 -22.44
N LYS A 382 8.72 19.17 -22.83
CA LYS A 382 8.99 19.90 -24.07
C LYS A 382 9.89 21.04 -23.67
N LYS A 383 11.19 20.86 -23.92
CA LYS A 383 12.15 21.96 -24.03
C LYS A 383 11.56 22.94 -25.05
N ILE A 384 11.07 24.08 -24.59
CA ILE A 384 10.88 25.25 -25.44
C ILE A 384 11.98 26.20 -25.02
N SER A 385 12.99 26.32 -25.87
CA SER A 385 14.00 27.37 -25.80
C SER A 385 13.28 28.71 -25.98
N MET A 386 13.45 29.62 -25.03
CA MET A 386 13.11 31.03 -25.27
C MET A 386 14.26 31.68 -26.05
N PRO A 387 13.97 32.53 -27.05
CA PRO A 387 14.96 33.44 -27.61
C PRO A 387 15.22 34.60 -26.65
N ASP A 388 16.43 35.14 -26.77
CA ASP A 388 17.03 36.16 -25.93
C ASP A 388 16.31 37.52 -25.88
N THR A 389 16.45 38.15 -24.71
CA THR A 389 16.52 39.59 -24.39
C THR A 389 15.94 40.60 -25.38
N GLN A 390 14.98 41.41 -24.92
CA GLN A 390 14.98 42.86 -25.20
C GLN A 390 14.61 43.68 -23.95
N THR A 391 15.61 44.48 -23.57
CA THR A 391 15.68 45.72 -22.78
C THR A 391 14.37 46.49 -22.49
N LEU A 392 14.18 46.84 -21.22
CA LEU A 392 13.28 47.91 -20.76
C LEU A 392 14.03 49.27 -20.77
N PRO A 393 13.39 50.39 -21.17
CA PRO A 393 13.92 51.73 -20.94
C PRO A 393 13.57 52.27 -19.53
N PRO A 394 14.30 53.29 -19.03
CA PRO A 394 14.21 53.76 -17.66
C PRO A 394 12.98 54.66 -17.40
N LEU A 395 12.51 54.64 -16.15
CA LEU A 395 11.47 55.53 -15.62
C LEU A 395 12.10 56.86 -15.17
N GLU A 396 11.72 57.95 -15.81
CA GLU A 396 11.91 59.32 -15.30
C GLU A 396 10.57 59.87 -14.78
N GLY A 397 10.55 60.19 -13.49
CA GLY A 397 10.17 61.50 -12.94
C GLY A 397 8.81 62.16 -13.23
N THR A 398 7.96 62.14 -12.19
CA THR A 398 7.31 63.31 -11.51
C THR A 398 6.12 64.09 -12.09
N LEU A 399 5.34 64.61 -11.11
CA LEU A 399 4.19 65.54 -11.09
C LEU A 399 2.83 64.81 -11.07
N VAL A 400 1.97 64.93 -10.04
CA VAL A 400 1.69 65.98 -9.04
C VAL A 400 1.42 65.36 -7.67
#